data_AF-A0A8J8A199-F1
#
_entry.id   AF-A0A8J8A199-F1
#
_cell.length_a   1.000
_cell.length_b   1.000
_cell.length_c   1.000
_cell.angle_alpha   90.00
_cell.angle_beta   90.00
_cell.angle_gamma   90.00
#
_symmetry.space_group_name_H-M   'P 1'
#
loop_
_entity.id
_entity.type
_entity.pdbx_description
1 polymer ?
#
loop_
_entity_poly.entity_id
_entity_poly.type
_entity_poly.pdbx_seq_one_letter_code
_entity_poly.pdbx_strand_id
1 'polypeptide(L)'
;MKVKVKYFARFRSLVGTGEEELEVPDGIKVRELIDIIKERHPVLKNEVFAEDDDLADVNVSRNGRYVSFDEVLKDGDTIALFPPVSGG
;
A
#
# COMPACT_ATOMS: atom_id res chain seq x y z
N MET A 1 13.28 9.56 -1.30
CA MET A 1 12.21 10.04 -2.19
C MET A 1 10.87 10.21 -1.47
N LYS A 2 9.97 11.04 -2.02
CA LYS A 2 8.60 11.22 -1.56
C LYS A 2 7.63 10.47 -2.46
N VAL A 3 6.75 9.68 -1.86
CA VAL A 3 5.67 8.97 -2.57
C VAL A 3 4.33 9.29 -1.93
N LYS A 4 3.28 9.37 -2.74
CA LYS A 4 1.92 9.60 -2.27
C LYS A 4 1.19 8.28 -2.18
N VAL A 5 0.72 7.91 -0.99
CA VAL A 5 -0.06 6.68 -0.78
C VAL A 5 -1.54 7.04 -0.66
N LYS A 6 -2.37 6.35 -1.43
CA LYS A 6 -3.83 6.49 -1.41
C LYS A 6 -4.48 5.21 -0.92
N TYR A 7 -5.34 5.34 0.08
CA TYR A 7 -6.06 4.24 0.69
C TYR A 7 -7.51 4.23 0.22
N PHE A 8 -7.98 3.06 -0.19
CA PHE A 8 -9.34 2.87 -0.69
C PHE A 8 -10.16 1.93 0.20
N ALA A 9 -11.48 2.09 0.14
CA ALA A 9 -12.47 1.27 0.86
C ALA A 9 -12.08 1.09 2.35
N ARG A 10 -11.99 -0.15 2.83
CA ARG A 10 -11.69 -0.46 4.24
C ARG A 10 -10.34 0.10 4.69
N PHE A 11 -9.34 0.22 3.81
CA PHE A 11 -8.03 0.76 4.18
C PHE A 11 -8.14 2.21 4.65
N ARG A 12 -8.94 3.02 3.95
CA ARG A 12 -9.20 4.41 4.35
C ARG A 12 -9.82 4.50 5.74
N SER A 13 -10.76 3.60 6.06
CA SER A 13 -11.41 3.56 7.36
C SER A 13 -10.45 3.13 8.47
N LEU A 14 -9.58 2.16 8.21
CA LEU A 14 -8.60 1.64 9.17
C LEU A 14 -7.49 2.65 9.46
N VAL A 15 -6.96 3.28 8.41
CA VAL A 15 -5.89 4.29 8.51
C VAL A 15 -6.43 5.63 9.01
N GLY A 16 -7.72 5.91 8.78
CA GLY A 16 -8.37 7.17 9.13
C GLY A 16 -8.10 8.32 8.16
N THR A 17 -7.22 8.13 7.16
CA THR A 17 -7.02 9.07 6.05
C THR A 17 -7.20 8.39 4.69
N GLY A 18 -7.61 9.17 3.69
CA GLY A 18 -7.73 8.69 2.31
C GLY A 18 -6.41 8.74 1.54
N GLU A 19 -5.48 9.58 1.97
CA GLU A 19 -4.13 9.66 1.39
C GLU A 19 -3.13 10.21 2.40
N GLU A 20 -1.86 9.85 2.23
CA GLU A 20 -0.73 10.42 2.96
C GLU A 20 0.51 10.49 2.05
N GLU A 21 1.47 11.35 2.42
CA GLU A 21 2.77 11.41 1.77
C GLU A 21 3.82 10.78 2.69
N LEU A 22 4.60 9.85 2.14
CA LEU A 22 5.64 9.14 2.86
C LEU A 22 7.01 9.44 2.25
N GLU A 23 7.96 9.72 3.13
CA GLU A 23 9.38 9.76 2.79
C GLU A 23 9.96 8.35 2.94
N VAL A 24 10.45 7.80 1.83
CA VAL A 24 10.97 6.44 1.73
C VAL A 24 12.34 6.43 1.06
N PRO A 25 13.17 5.38 1.26
CA PRO A 25 14.46 5.27 0.58
C PRO A 25 14.28 5.25 -0.95
N ASP A 26 15.26 5.77 -1.68
CA ASP A 26 15.23 5.77 -3.15
C ASP A 26 15.37 4.35 -3.71
N GLY A 27 14.54 4.03 -4.71
CA GLY A 27 14.59 2.74 -5.40
C GLY A 27 13.98 1.57 -4.63
N ILE A 28 13.19 1.82 -3.58
CA ILE A 28 12.46 0.74 -2.90
C ILE A 28 11.40 0.12 -3.80
N LYS A 29 11.06 -1.13 -3.51
CA LYS A 29 9.97 -1.84 -4.16
C LYS A 29 8.63 -1.57 -3.50
N VAL A 30 7.54 -1.81 -4.22
CA VAL A 30 6.17 -1.73 -3.69
C VAL A 30 6.00 -2.57 -2.41
N ARG A 31 6.56 -3.79 -2.35
CA ARG A 31 6.52 -4.63 -1.14
C ARG A 31 7.12 -3.94 0.09
N GLU A 32 8.24 -3.24 -0.09
CA GLU A 32 8.94 -2.57 1.02
C GLU A 32 8.18 -1.34 1.48
N LEU A 33 7.53 -0.62 0.54
CA LEU A 33 6.60 0.45 0.90
C LEU A 33 5.45 -0.09 1.77
N ILE A 34 4.91 -1.26 1.43
CA ILE A 34 3.84 -1.89 2.21
C ILE A 34 4.33 -2.27 3.61
N ASP A 35 5.55 -2.78 3.75
CA ASP A 35 6.12 -3.09 5.07
C ASP A 35 6.26 -1.82 5.93
N ILE A 36 6.74 -0.71 5.35
CA ILE A 36 6.78 0.59 6.03
C ILE A 36 5.38 1.05 6.46
N ILE A 37 4.37 0.87 5.61
CA ILE A 37 2.97 1.20 5.92
C ILE A 37 2.42 0.33 7.05
N LYS A 38 2.73 -0.98 7.06
CA LYS A 38 2.33 -1.91 8.13
C LYS A 38 2.95 -1.54 9.46
N GLU A 39 4.22 -1.11 9.47
CA GLU A 39 4.89 -0.64 10.68
C GLU A 39 4.27 0.66 11.21
N ARG A 40 3.89 1.58 10.31
CA ARG A 40 3.24 2.84 10.67
C ARG A 40 1.79 2.65 11.13
N HIS A 41 1.06 1.74 10.48
CA HIS A 41 -0.35 1.47 10.70
C HIS A 41 -0.54 -0.02 11.04
N PRO A 42 -0.22 -0.44 12.28
CA PRO A 42 -0.31 -1.85 12.70
C PRO A 42 -1.73 -2.43 12.57
N VAL A 43 -2.75 -1.56 12.54
CA VAL A 43 -4.14 -1.94 12.24
C VAL A 43 -4.28 -2.59 10.86
N LEU A 44 -3.53 -2.11 9.85
CA LEU A 44 -3.54 -2.72 8.52
C LEU A 44 -2.89 -4.10 8.54
N LYS A 45 -1.84 -4.29 9.35
CA LYS A 45 -1.19 -5.60 9.47
C LYS A 45 -2.20 -6.66 9.94
N ASN A 46 -3.00 -6.36 10.95
CA ASN A 46 -3.93 -7.33 11.54
C ASN A 46 -5.22 -7.51 10.72
N GLU A 47 -5.75 -6.44 10.13
CA GLU A 47 -7.08 -6.45 9.50
C GLU A 47 -7.06 -6.72 7.99
N VAL A 48 -5.90 -6.58 7.35
CA VAL A 48 -5.75 -6.60 5.89
C VAL A 48 -4.68 -7.56 5.45
N PHE A 49 -3.52 -7.51 6.08
CA PHE A 49 -2.36 -8.32 5.73
C PHE A 49 -2.17 -9.47 6.73
N ALA A 50 -3.28 -10.10 7.11
CA ALA A 50 -3.31 -11.12 8.15
C ALA A 50 -2.27 -12.22 7.88
N GLU A 51 -1.76 -12.77 8.97
CA GLU A 51 -0.53 -13.54 9.09
C GLU A 51 -0.34 -14.60 7.99
N ASP A 52 0.87 -14.60 7.41
CA ASP A 52 1.39 -15.45 6.33
C ASP A 52 1.05 -15.02 4.88
N ASP A 53 1.99 -14.32 4.25
CA ASP A 53 2.15 -14.22 2.78
C ASP A 53 1.00 -13.60 1.94
N ASP A 54 -0.09 -13.10 2.55
CA ASP A 54 -1.25 -12.51 1.86
C ASP A 54 -1.04 -11.08 1.32
N LEU A 55 0.15 -10.80 0.75
CA LEU A 55 0.23 -9.78 -0.30
C LEU A 55 -0.57 -10.21 -1.54
N ALA A 56 -0.80 -11.52 -1.73
CA ALA A 56 -1.45 -12.09 -2.91
C ALA A 56 -2.83 -11.46 -3.23
N ASP A 57 -3.53 -10.98 -2.21
CA ASP A 57 -4.92 -10.52 -2.32
C ASP A 57 -5.07 -8.98 -2.35
N VAL A 58 -4.00 -8.22 -2.09
CA VAL A 58 -4.02 -6.75 -2.13
C VAL A 58 -3.68 -6.27 -3.53
N ASN A 59 -4.55 -5.44 -4.10
CA ASN A 59 -4.26 -4.83 -5.39
C ASN A 59 -3.51 -3.50 -5.20
N VAL A 60 -2.43 -3.32 -5.97
CA VAL A 60 -1.63 -2.09 -5.94
C VAL A 60 -1.59 -1.46 -7.31
N SER A 61 -1.75 -0.14 -7.36
CA SER A 61 -1.52 0.63 -8.59
C SER A 61 -0.49 1.72 -8.37
N ARG A 62 0.37 1.94 -9.36
CA ARG A 62 1.31 3.05 -9.46
C ARG A 62 0.84 3.98 -10.58
N ASN A 63 0.57 5.24 -10.24
CA ASN A 63 0.11 6.27 -11.17
C ASN A 63 -1.10 5.82 -12.02
N GLY A 64 -2.01 5.04 -11.43
CA GLY A 64 -3.22 4.52 -12.09
C GLY A 64 -3.03 3.24 -12.90
N ARG A 65 -1.85 2.60 -12.85
CA ARG A 65 -1.60 1.30 -13.49
C ARG A 65 -1.36 0.24 -12.44
N TYR A 66 -2.03 -0.92 -12.55
CA TYR A 66 -1.76 -2.05 -11.67
C TYR A 66 -0.33 -2.53 -11.86
N VAL A 67 0.36 -2.75 -10.74
CA VAL A 67 1.77 -3.16 -10.72
C VAL A 67 1.96 -4.30 -9.73
N SER A 68 2.99 -5.10 -9.97
CA SER A 68 3.42 -6.13 -9.03
C SER A 68 4.13 -5.53 -7.82
N PHE A 69 4.20 -6.30 -6.74
CA PHE A 69 4.95 -5.95 -5.52
C PHE A 69 6.45 -5.74 -5.73
N ASP A 70 7.01 -6.30 -6.81
CA ASP A 70 8.42 -6.14 -7.18
C ASP A 70 8.73 -4.86 -7.97
N GLU A 71 7.72 -4.07 -8.34
CA GLU A 71 7.92 -2.83 -9.09
C GLU A 71 8.71 -1.81 -8.27
N VAL A 72 9.68 -1.15 -8.92
CA VAL A 72 10.56 -0.16 -8.29
C VAL A 72 9.90 1.21 -8.33
N LEU A 73 9.78 1.82 -7.15
CA LEU A 73 9.19 3.13 -6.97
C LEU A 73 10.20 4.25 -7.27
N LYS A 74 9.66 5.40 -7.66
CA LYS A 74 10.39 6.62 -7.97
C LYS A 74 9.79 7.80 -7.20
N ASP A 75 10.60 8.84 -7.06
CA ASP A 75 10.17 10.10 -6.47
C ASP A 75 8.95 10.69 -7.21
N GLY A 76 7.97 11.12 -6.42
CA GLY A 76 6.70 11.66 -6.92
C GLY A 76 5.66 10.62 -7.32
N ASP A 77 5.94 9.31 -7.20
CA ASP A 77 4.95 8.28 -7.53
C ASP A 77 3.73 8.33 -6.62
N THR A 78 2.56 8.11 -7.21
CA THR A 78 1.31 7.89 -6.49
C THR A 78 0.99 6.40 -6.46
N ILE A 79 0.95 5.83 -5.25
CA ILE A 79 0.63 4.44 -4.99
C ILE A 79 -0.78 4.35 -4.41
N ALA A 80 -1.65 3.57 -5.04
CA ALA A 80 -2.97 3.29 -4.49
C ALA A 80 -3.04 1.84 -4.01
N LEU A 81 -3.54 1.68 -2.79
CA LEU A 81 -3.73 0.39 -2.13
C LEU A 81 -5.22 0.08 -2.07
N PHE A 82 -5.58 -1.09 -2.59
CA PHE A 82 -6.94 -1.58 -2.63
C PHE A 82 -7.04 -2.88 -1.82
N PRO A 83 -7.99 -3.01 -0.89
CA PRO A 83 -8.25 -4.29 -0.23
C PRO A 83 -8.59 -5.38 -1.25
N PRO A 84 -8.40 -6.66 -0.89
CA PRO A 84 -9.00 -7.75 -1.65
C PRO A 84 -10.46 -7.44 -1.89
N VAL A 85 -10.88 -7.64 -3.13
CA VAL A 85 -12.29 -7.62 -3.49
C VAL A 85 -12.92 -8.89 -2.90
N SER A 86 -13.36 -8.82 -1.65
CA SER A 86 -14.41 -9.71 -1.15
C SER A 86 -15.68 -9.35 -1.92
N GLY A 87 -15.83 -9.92 -3.12
CA GLY A 87 -17.10 -9.99 -3.82
C GLY A 87 -18.11 -10.72 -2.93
N GLY A 88 -19.32 -10.16 -2.83
CA GLY A 88 -20.39 -10.63 -1.93
C GLY A 88 -20.96 -12.01 -2.24
#